data_AF-A0AAD5UB98-F1
#
_entry.id   AF-A0AAD5UB98-F1
#
_cell.length_a   1.000
_cell.length_b   1.000
_cell.length_c   1.000
_cell.angle_alpha   90.00
_cell.angle_beta   90.00
_cell.angle_gamma   90.00
#
_symmetry.space_group_name_H-M   'P 1'
#
loop_
_entity.id
_entity.type
_entity.pdbx_description
1 polymer ?
#
loop_
_entity_poly.entity_id
_entity_poly.type
_entity_poly.pdbx_seq_one_letter_code
_entity_poly.pdbx_strand_id
1 'polypeptide(L)'
;MASYWESFISWLRSLFFKQEMELTLVGLQNSGKTTIVNVIANGQYQEDMIPTVGFNMRKVTKGSVVIKLWDLGGQPRFRSMWERYCRGVNAIVFVVDSADSQHFQAAKSELQQLLEKSQLRSIPILILGNKNDLEGALTVDHDLKSIVDREAKAQQAKTAKPSGKNKKKKWSKGKVKDKANNAVVFDKATYDRMLKEVPTYKLVTPSVLVDRLRVNGSLARAAIKDLESKGLIRLVSAHGSQLIYTRSTKAEDEAAPAVVEKAAKGKKSKKVEDDDDDDE
;
A
#
# COMPACT_ATOMS: atom_id res chain seq x y z
N MET A 1 24.89 29.46 -6.05
CA MET A 1 24.60 29.60 -4.60
C MET A 1 23.09 29.56 -4.28
N ALA A 2 22.20 30.07 -5.15
CA ALA A 2 20.74 30.06 -4.90
C ALA A 2 20.08 28.67 -4.84
N SER A 3 20.57 27.66 -5.58
CA SER A 3 19.91 26.34 -5.70
C SER A 3 19.93 25.49 -4.42
N TYR A 4 20.98 25.58 -3.60
CA TYR A 4 21.07 24.83 -2.35
C TYR A 4 20.20 25.41 -1.24
N TRP A 5 20.08 26.74 -1.20
CA TRP A 5 19.23 27.46 -0.27
C TRP A 5 17.74 27.25 -0.59
N GLU A 6 17.36 27.29 -1.88
CA GLU A 6 16.02 26.91 -2.37
C GLU A 6 15.68 25.45 -2.03
N SER A 7 16.63 24.53 -2.20
CA SER A 7 16.43 23.11 -1.86
C SER A 7 16.29 22.90 -0.34
N PHE A 8 17.07 23.63 0.46
CA PHE A 8 16.99 23.61 1.92
C PHE A 8 15.68 24.21 2.42
N ILE A 9 15.24 25.33 1.87
CA ILE A 9 13.96 25.97 2.18
C ILE A 9 12.79 25.11 1.69
N SER A 10 12.89 24.45 0.54
CA SER A 10 11.87 23.51 0.05
C SER A 10 11.77 22.28 0.95
N TRP A 11 12.90 21.76 1.44
CA TRP A 11 12.94 20.66 2.39
C TRP A 11 12.36 21.07 3.75
N LEU A 12 12.81 22.22 4.28
CA LEU A 12 12.31 22.80 5.52
C LEU A 12 10.81 23.13 5.40
N ARG A 13 10.37 23.65 4.25
CA ARG A 13 8.94 23.85 3.96
C ARG A 13 8.20 22.52 3.88
N SER A 14 8.75 21.47 3.28
CA SER A 14 8.07 20.16 3.26
C SER A 14 7.93 19.52 4.65
N LEU A 15 8.79 19.89 5.60
CA LEU A 15 8.72 19.43 6.98
C LEU A 15 7.64 20.15 7.80
N PHE A 16 7.36 21.42 7.48
CA PHE A 16 6.43 22.25 8.25
C PHE A 16 5.11 22.57 7.54
N PHE A 17 4.99 22.38 6.22
CA PHE A 17 3.82 22.80 5.45
C PHE A 17 3.10 21.62 4.78
N LYS A 18 1.77 21.69 4.77
CA LYS A 18 0.92 20.79 3.99
C LYS A 18 1.15 21.08 2.50
N GLN A 19 1.51 20.06 1.73
CA GLN A 19 1.67 20.20 0.28
C GLN A 19 0.32 19.93 -0.40
N GLU A 20 -0.20 20.90 -1.14
CA GLU A 20 -1.37 20.69 -1.98
C GLU A 20 -0.94 20.23 -3.38
N MET A 21 -1.63 19.22 -3.90
CA MET A 21 -1.43 18.69 -5.25
C MET A 21 -2.77 18.56 -5.95
N GLU A 22 -2.80 18.90 -7.23
CA GLU A 22 -3.95 18.72 -8.11
C GLU A 22 -3.60 17.74 -9.21
N LEU A 23 -4.42 16.70 -9.36
CA LEU A 23 -4.28 15.64 -10.35
C LEU A 23 -5.58 15.49 -11.11
N THR A 24 -5.50 15.34 -12.43
CA THR A 24 -6.68 15.13 -13.28
C THR A 24 -6.62 13.77 -13.93
N LEU A 25 -7.67 12.98 -13.75
CA LEU A 25 -7.86 11.68 -14.38
C LEU A 25 -8.70 11.82 -15.65
N VAL A 26 -8.12 11.39 -16.77
CA VAL A 26 -8.70 11.42 -18.12
C VAL A 26 -8.54 10.07 -18.80
N GLY A 27 -9.28 9.84 -19.87
CA GLY A 27 -9.30 8.57 -20.60
C GLY A 27 -10.70 8.16 -21.00
N LEU A 28 -10.81 7.15 -21.86
CA LEU A 28 -12.09 6.69 -22.42
C LEU A 28 -13.08 6.23 -21.34
N GLN A 29 -14.37 6.24 -21.69
CA GLN A 29 -15.41 5.67 -20.82
C GLN A 29 -15.09 4.21 -20.48
N ASN A 30 -15.55 3.75 -19.31
CA ASN A 30 -15.30 2.40 -18.80
C ASN A 30 -13.82 2.04 -18.51
N SER A 31 -12.86 2.97 -18.64
CA SER A 31 -11.45 2.67 -18.32
C SER A 31 -11.13 2.52 -16.82
N GLY A 32 -12.08 2.85 -15.93
CA GLY A 32 -11.94 2.70 -14.48
C GLY A 32 -11.36 3.92 -13.73
N LYS A 33 -11.44 5.12 -14.32
CA LYS A 33 -11.03 6.39 -13.66
C LYS A 33 -11.70 6.61 -12.30
N THR A 34 -13.03 6.52 -12.28
CA THR A 34 -13.85 6.70 -11.07
C THR A 34 -13.52 5.65 -10.02
N THR A 35 -13.26 4.41 -10.44
CA THR A 35 -12.77 3.33 -9.58
C THR A 35 -11.47 3.69 -8.89
N ILE A 36 -10.49 4.19 -9.65
CA ILE A 36 -9.19 4.60 -9.10
C ILE A 36 -9.38 5.75 -8.11
N VAL A 37 -10.20 6.75 -8.43
CA VAL A 37 -10.51 7.86 -7.51
C VAL A 37 -11.17 7.36 -6.23
N ASN A 38 -12.14 6.46 -6.33
CA ASN A 38 -12.84 5.88 -5.19
C ASN A 38 -11.92 5.05 -4.30
N VAL A 39 -11.06 4.22 -4.89
CA VAL A 39 -10.08 3.41 -4.15
C VAL A 39 -9.05 4.29 -3.46
N ILE A 40 -8.58 5.36 -4.10
CA ILE A 40 -7.65 6.31 -3.47
C ILE A 40 -8.32 7.09 -2.33
N ALA A 41 -9.58 7.49 -2.50
CA ALA A 41 -10.30 8.30 -1.52
C ALA A 41 -10.79 7.49 -0.31
N ASN A 42 -11.39 6.33 -0.57
CA ASN A 42 -12.16 5.59 0.43
C ASN A 42 -11.52 4.24 0.79
N GLY A 43 -10.51 3.79 0.04
CA GLY A 43 -9.89 2.47 0.23
C GLY A 43 -10.78 1.29 -0.13
N GLN A 44 -12.00 1.53 -0.64
CA GLN A 44 -12.96 0.51 -1.01
C GLN A 44 -13.25 0.53 -2.50
N TYR A 45 -13.34 -0.67 -3.06
CA TYR A 45 -13.82 -0.91 -4.41
C TYR A 45 -15.35 -1.07 -4.37
N GLN A 46 -16.03 -0.50 -5.37
CA GLN A 46 -17.47 -0.65 -5.57
C GLN A 46 -17.69 -1.16 -6.99
N GLU A 47 -18.41 -2.27 -7.14
CA GLU A 47 -18.69 -2.86 -8.46
C GLU A 47 -19.74 -2.07 -9.23
N ASP A 48 -20.77 -1.59 -8.52
CA ASP A 48 -21.87 -0.82 -9.11
C ASP A 48 -21.50 0.66 -9.25
N MET A 49 -20.80 1.00 -10.34
CA MET A 49 -20.56 2.40 -10.70
C MET A 49 -21.42 2.84 -11.87
N ILE A 50 -22.23 3.87 -11.62
CA ILE A 50 -22.92 4.61 -12.66
C ILE A 50 -21.88 5.41 -13.46
N PRO A 51 -21.95 5.43 -14.81
CA PRO A 51 -21.03 6.22 -15.62
C PRO A 51 -21.01 7.69 -15.19
N THR A 52 -19.81 8.23 -14.95
CA THR A 52 -19.66 9.64 -14.55
C THR A 52 -20.15 10.58 -15.64
N VAL A 53 -21.11 11.43 -15.26
CA VAL A 53 -21.64 12.52 -16.07
C VAL A 53 -20.87 13.79 -15.73
N GLY A 54 -20.21 14.40 -16.71
CA GLY A 54 -19.48 15.65 -16.49
C GLY A 54 -18.14 15.44 -15.77
N PHE A 55 -18.06 15.92 -14.52
CA PHE A 55 -16.84 15.90 -13.72
C PHE A 55 -17.15 15.72 -12.22
N ASN A 56 -16.21 15.17 -11.46
CA ASN A 56 -16.26 15.06 -10.01
C ASN A 56 -14.90 15.48 -9.43
N MET A 57 -14.88 16.16 -8.28
CA MET A 57 -13.66 16.47 -7.55
C MET A 57 -13.68 15.76 -6.19
N ARG A 58 -12.64 14.99 -5.90
CA ARG A 58 -12.41 14.43 -4.57
C ARG A 58 -11.13 14.96 -3.95
N LYS A 59 -11.23 15.42 -2.71
CA LYS A 59 -10.07 15.85 -1.91
C LYS A 59 -9.66 14.71 -0.99
N VAL A 60 -8.45 14.20 -1.16
CA VAL A 60 -7.89 13.09 -0.37
C VAL A 60 -6.67 13.61 0.37
N THR A 61 -6.64 13.43 1.69
CA THR A 61 -5.47 13.81 2.50
C THR A 61 -4.72 12.55 2.88
N LYS A 62 -3.43 12.47 2.48
CA LYS A 62 -2.55 11.36 2.82
C LYS A 62 -1.29 11.90 3.48
N GLY A 63 -1.22 11.79 4.81
CA GLY A 63 -0.15 12.40 5.60
C GLY A 63 -0.23 13.92 5.56
N SER A 64 0.88 14.58 5.21
CA SER A 64 0.95 16.04 5.03
C SER A 64 0.56 16.52 3.63
N VAL A 65 0.20 15.60 2.72
CA VAL A 65 -0.16 15.95 1.33
C VAL A 65 -1.67 15.91 1.16
N VAL A 66 -2.21 16.98 0.59
CA VAL A 66 -3.62 17.13 0.24
C VAL A 66 -3.72 17.04 -1.28
N ILE A 67 -4.36 16.00 -1.77
CA ILE A 67 -4.49 15.71 -3.20
C ILE A 67 -5.93 16.02 -3.63
N LYS A 68 -6.12 16.94 -4.56
CA LYS A 68 -7.38 17.14 -5.28
C LYS A 68 -7.35 16.29 -6.54
N LEU A 69 -8.24 15.31 -6.63
CA LEU A 69 -8.43 14.41 -7.74
C LEU A 69 -9.63 14.86 -8.55
N TRP A 70 -9.42 15.26 -9.80
CA TRP A 70 -10.48 15.53 -10.76
C TRP A 70 -10.77 14.26 -11.58
N ASP A 71 -11.97 13.71 -11.45
CA ASP A 71 -12.48 12.62 -12.29
C ASP A 71 -13.33 13.19 -13.42
N LEU A 72 -12.91 13.01 -14.67
CA LEU A 72 -13.63 13.51 -15.84
C LEU A 72 -14.34 12.38 -16.58
N GLY A 73 -15.55 12.66 -17.07
CA GLY A 73 -16.29 11.74 -17.93
C GLY A 73 -15.52 11.39 -19.21
N GLY A 74 -15.53 10.10 -19.57
CA GLY A 74 -14.83 9.59 -20.76
C GLY A 74 -15.65 9.57 -22.05
N GLN A 75 -16.93 9.93 -21.97
CA GLN A 75 -17.85 9.97 -23.10
C GLN A 75 -17.46 11.09 -24.07
N PRO A 76 -17.62 10.92 -25.40
CA PRO A 76 -17.23 11.90 -26.41
C PRO A 76 -17.73 13.33 -26.11
N ARG A 77 -18.98 13.46 -25.65
CA ARG A 77 -19.60 14.75 -25.29
C ARG A 77 -18.89 15.52 -24.16
N PHE A 78 -18.10 14.83 -23.34
CA PHE A 78 -17.40 15.42 -22.19
C PHE A 78 -15.90 15.64 -22.44
N ARG A 79 -15.34 15.14 -23.56
CA ARG A 79 -13.90 15.23 -23.84
C ARG A 79 -13.42 16.67 -24.08
N SER A 80 -14.30 17.54 -24.56
CA SER A 80 -14.03 18.98 -24.69
C SER A 80 -13.68 19.66 -23.36
N MET A 81 -14.09 19.08 -22.23
CA MET A 81 -13.76 19.60 -20.89
C MET A 81 -12.35 19.20 -20.45
N TRP A 82 -11.75 18.15 -21.00
CA TRP A 82 -10.44 17.67 -20.56
C TRP A 82 -9.38 18.76 -20.62
N GLU A 83 -9.36 19.56 -21.68
CA GLU A 83 -8.42 20.68 -21.81
C GLU A 83 -8.56 21.71 -20.67
N ARG A 84 -9.80 22.02 -20.27
CA ARG A 84 -10.09 23.02 -19.23
C ARG A 84 -9.63 22.55 -17.85
N TYR A 85 -9.86 21.28 -17.53
CA TYR A 85 -9.55 20.69 -16.21
C TYR A 85 -8.14 20.10 -16.11
N CYS A 86 -7.43 19.94 -17.23
CA CYS A 86 -6.01 19.59 -17.23
C CYS A 86 -5.10 20.83 -17.11
N ARG A 87 -5.63 22.05 -17.26
CA ARG A 87 -4.81 23.27 -17.16
C ARG A 87 -4.46 23.56 -15.70
N GLY A 88 -3.17 23.78 -15.45
CA GLY A 88 -2.68 24.22 -14.13
C GLY A 88 -2.54 23.10 -13.08
N VAL A 89 -2.79 21.84 -13.45
CA VAL A 89 -2.63 20.71 -12.54
C VAL A 89 -1.18 20.26 -12.44
N ASN A 90 -0.83 19.59 -11.34
CA ASN A 90 0.54 19.10 -11.12
C ASN A 90 0.88 17.90 -12.00
N ALA A 91 -0.10 17.04 -12.29
CA ALA A 91 0.05 15.96 -13.25
C ALA A 91 -1.30 15.49 -13.80
N ILE A 92 -1.27 14.92 -15.00
CA ILE A 92 -2.42 14.32 -15.67
C ILE A 92 -2.24 12.80 -15.63
N VAL A 93 -3.29 12.07 -15.25
CA VAL A 93 -3.31 10.60 -15.27
C VAL A 93 -4.25 10.15 -16.38
N PHE A 94 -3.69 9.60 -17.46
CA PHE A 94 -4.45 9.04 -18.56
C PHE A 94 -4.68 7.55 -18.35
N VAL A 95 -5.93 7.15 -18.09
CA VAL A 95 -6.31 5.76 -17.78
C VAL A 95 -6.81 5.06 -19.04
N VAL A 96 -6.12 3.99 -19.41
CA VAL A 96 -6.40 3.11 -20.54
C VAL A 96 -6.94 1.80 -20.00
N ASP A 97 -7.98 1.25 -20.63
CA ASP A 97 -8.39 -0.13 -20.38
C ASP A 97 -7.44 -1.06 -21.15
N SER A 98 -6.61 -1.83 -20.44
CA SER A 98 -5.65 -2.73 -21.07
C SER A 98 -6.34 -3.94 -21.72
N ALA A 99 -7.53 -4.33 -21.26
CA ALA A 99 -8.24 -5.50 -21.78
C ALA A 99 -9.05 -5.20 -23.04
N ASP A 100 -9.30 -3.91 -23.33
CA ASP A 100 -10.11 -3.47 -24.46
C ASP A 100 -9.24 -3.11 -25.66
N SER A 101 -8.88 -4.12 -26.45
CA SER A 101 -8.12 -3.96 -27.68
C SER A 101 -8.87 -3.19 -28.78
N GLN A 102 -10.20 -3.22 -28.78
CA GLN A 102 -11.03 -2.55 -29.78
C GLN A 102 -10.97 -1.03 -29.63
N HIS A 103 -11.06 -0.53 -28.39
CA HIS A 103 -11.04 0.90 -28.11
C HIS A 103 -9.64 1.46 -27.86
N PHE A 104 -8.60 0.62 -27.86
CA PHE A 104 -7.22 1.05 -27.66
C PHE A 104 -6.77 2.11 -28.67
N GLN A 105 -7.11 1.94 -29.95
CA GLN A 105 -6.76 2.90 -31.00
C GLN A 105 -7.47 4.25 -30.80
N ALA A 106 -8.72 4.23 -30.33
CA ALA A 106 -9.43 5.44 -29.96
C ALA A 106 -8.76 6.14 -28.75
N ALA A 107 -8.32 5.39 -27.75
CA ALA A 107 -7.60 5.94 -26.59
C ALA A 107 -6.29 6.59 -27.00
N LYS A 108 -5.54 5.98 -27.94
CA LYS A 108 -4.32 6.53 -28.50
C LYS A 108 -4.56 7.86 -29.22
N SER A 109 -5.57 7.92 -30.09
CA SER A 109 -5.93 9.15 -30.81
C SER A 109 -6.29 10.28 -29.85
N GLU A 110 -7.12 9.99 -28.84
CA GLU A 110 -7.54 10.98 -27.84
C GLU A 110 -6.38 11.50 -26.98
N LEU A 111 -5.45 10.61 -26.60
CA LEU A 111 -4.25 11.00 -25.89
C LEU A 111 -3.33 11.88 -26.76
N GLN A 112 -3.16 11.54 -28.03
CA GLN A 112 -2.39 12.35 -28.96
C GLN A 112 -2.99 13.76 -29.11
N GLN A 113 -4.30 13.86 -29.28
CA GLN A 113 -5.01 15.14 -29.32
C GLN A 113 -4.82 15.95 -28.03
N LEU A 114 -4.79 15.28 -26.87
CA LEU A 114 -4.51 15.94 -25.59
C LEU A 114 -3.06 16.44 -25.51
N LEU A 115 -2.09 15.67 -26.02
CA LEU A 115 -0.66 16.02 -26.04
C LEU A 115 -0.34 17.16 -27.01
N GLU A 116 -1.10 17.30 -28.09
CA GLU A 116 -0.96 18.38 -29.07
C GLU A 116 -1.33 19.76 -28.50
N LYS A 117 -2.13 19.80 -27.42
CA LYS A 117 -2.53 21.04 -26.74
C LYS A 117 -1.30 21.73 -26.14
N SER A 118 -0.96 22.90 -26.67
CA SER A 118 0.20 23.71 -26.25
C SER A 118 0.17 24.04 -24.74
N GLN A 119 -1.02 24.25 -24.18
CA GLN A 119 -1.22 24.58 -22.77
C GLN A 119 -0.85 23.44 -21.81
N LEU A 120 -0.80 22.20 -22.29
CA LEU A 120 -0.53 21.01 -21.47
C LEU A 120 0.92 20.53 -21.60
N ARG A 121 1.73 21.15 -22.47
CA ARG A 121 3.11 20.71 -22.77
C ARG A 121 4.05 20.70 -21.57
N SER A 122 3.79 21.53 -20.56
CA SER A 122 4.62 21.65 -19.35
C SER A 122 4.16 20.70 -18.23
N ILE A 123 3.03 20.02 -18.40
CA ILE A 123 2.43 19.20 -17.36
C ILE A 123 2.83 17.74 -17.57
N PRO A 124 3.38 17.05 -16.55
CA PRO A 124 3.72 15.65 -16.68
C PRO A 124 2.45 14.80 -16.82
N ILE A 125 2.48 13.87 -17.78
CA ILE A 125 1.41 12.91 -18.02
C ILE A 125 1.89 11.51 -17.61
N LEU A 126 1.07 10.85 -16.79
CA LEU A 126 1.20 9.44 -16.43
C LEU A 126 0.15 8.64 -17.20
N ILE A 127 0.58 7.63 -17.94
CA ILE A 127 -0.34 6.68 -18.58
C ILE A 127 -0.48 5.45 -17.70
N LEU A 128 -1.71 5.08 -17.40
CA LEU A 128 -2.07 3.98 -16.54
C LEU A 128 -2.91 2.96 -17.31
N GLY A 129 -2.34 1.78 -17.59
CA GLY A 129 -3.10 0.63 -18.06
C GLY A 129 -3.82 -0.04 -16.90
N ASN A 130 -5.15 -0.04 -16.94
CA ASN A 130 -6.04 -0.62 -15.93
C ASN A 130 -6.66 -1.94 -16.42
N LYS A 131 -7.27 -2.72 -15.52
CA LYS A 131 -7.88 -4.03 -15.81
C LYS A 131 -6.90 -5.09 -16.34
N ASN A 132 -5.68 -5.09 -15.81
CA ASN A 132 -4.66 -6.07 -16.19
C ASN A 132 -4.91 -7.48 -15.62
N ASP A 133 -5.96 -7.63 -14.81
CA ASP A 133 -6.46 -8.89 -14.28
C ASP A 133 -7.24 -9.71 -15.31
N LEU A 134 -7.74 -9.09 -16.39
CA LEU A 134 -8.50 -9.76 -17.43
C LEU A 134 -7.60 -10.42 -18.49
N GLU A 135 -8.07 -11.53 -19.05
CA GLU A 135 -7.40 -12.19 -20.18
C GLU A 135 -7.38 -11.27 -21.41
N GLY A 136 -6.25 -11.24 -22.13
CA GLY A 136 -6.08 -10.35 -23.29
C GLY A 136 -5.60 -8.93 -22.94
N ALA A 137 -5.27 -8.65 -21.68
CA ALA A 137 -4.70 -7.37 -21.28
C ALA A 137 -3.37 -7.06 -22.00
N LEU A 138 -3.30 -5.88 -22.63
CA LEU A 138 -2.13 -5.39 -23.35
C LEU A 138 -0.91 -5.27 -22.42
N THR A 139 0.24 -5.74 -22.90
CA THR A 139 1.49 -5.66 -22.15
C THR A 139 2.15 -4.31 -22.35
N VAL A 140 2.40 -3.61 -21.23
CA VAL A 140 2.87 -2.23 -21.17
C VAL A 140 4.17 -1.96 -21.93
N ASP A 141 5.02 -2.98 -22.09
CA ASP A 141 6.35 -2.80 -22.68
C ASP A 141 6.34 -2.60 -24.19
N HIS A 142 5.34 -3.12 -24.92
CA HIS A 142 5.26 -3.02 -26.37
C HIS A 142 4.29 -1.90 -26.81
N ASP A 143 3.08 -1.89 -26.27
CA ASP A 143 2.00 -1.08 -26.85
C ASP A 143 1.84 0.30 -26.19
N LEU A 144 2.04 0.42 -24.87
CA LEU A 144 1.91 1.71 -24.16
C LEU A 144 3.11 2.65 -24.40
N LYS A 145 4.30 2.12 -24.70
CA LYS A 145 5.45 2.95 -25.12
C LYS A 145 5.25 3.50 -26.53
N SER A 146 4.58 2.75 -27.42
CA SER A 146 4.25 3.20 -28.79
C SER A 146 3.25 4.36 -28.85
N ILE A 147 2.65 4.70 -27.71
CA ILE A 147 1.68 5.78 -27.56
C ILE A 147 2.36 7.10 -27.21
N VAL A 148 3.60 7.09 -26.68
CA VAL A 148 4.27 8.32 -26.26
C VAL A 148 5.69 8.41 -26.80
N ASP A 149 5.86 9.19 -27.87
CA ASP A 149 7.18 9.60 -28.36
C ASP A 149 7.83 10.70 -27.49
N ARG A 150 7.10 11.23 -26.50
CA ARG A 150 7.66 12.09 -25.45
C ARG A 150 7.99 11.26 -24.22
N GLU A 151 9.00 11.64 -23.45
CA GLU A 151 9.44 11.04 -22.18
C GLU A 151 8.34 11.04 -21.07
N ALA A 152 7.16 10.50 -21.33
CA ALA A 152 6.18 10.19 -20.29
C ALA A 152 6.66 8.96 -19.54
N LYS A 153 6.77 9.08 -18.22
CA LYS A 153 7.05 7.95 -17.34
C LYS A 153 5.80 7.08 -17.29
N ALA A 154 5.68 6.13 -18.20
CA ALA A 154 4.71 5.03 -18.10
C ALA A 154 5.02 4.23 -16.82
N GLN A 155 4.20 4.37 -15.78
CA GLN A 155 4.32 3.58 -14.56
C GLN A 155 3.14 2.61 -14.50
N GLN A 156 3.46 1.31 -14.45
CA GLN A 156 2.49 0.27 -14.17
C GLN A 156 2.01 0.42 -12.72
N ALA A 157 0.71 0.63 -12.48
CA ALA A 157 0.13 0.31 -11.17
C ALA A 157 -0.03 -1.21 -11.11
N LYS A 158 1.00 -1.90 -10.62
CA LYS A 158 0.94 -3.31 -10.24
C LYS A 158 0.48 -3.41 -8.80
N THR A 159 -0.73 -3.89 -8.58
CA THR A 159 -1.07 -4.62 -7.36
C THR A 159 -0.29 -5.96 -7.41
N ALA A 160 0.77 -6.05 -6.60
CA ALA A 160 1.65 -7.20 -6.22
C ALA A 160 1.75 -8.42 -7.20
N LYS A 161 2.91 -8.80 -7.76
CA LYS A 161 4.14 -9.39 -7.15
C LYS A 161 5.37 -9.36 -8.11
N PRO A 162 6.62 -9.69 -7.67
CA PRO A 162 7.87 -9.32 -8.35
C PRO A 162 8.71 -10.48 -8.96
N SER A 163 9.29 -10.27 -10.15
CA SER A 163 10.56 -10.86 -10.68
C SER A 163 10.73 -10.38 -12.13
N GLY A 164 11.89 -10.11 -12.76
CA GLY A 164 13.30 -9.98 -12.37
C GLY A 164 14.14 -9.59 -13.60
N LYS A 165 14.99 -8.55 -13.44
CA LYS A 165 16.28 -8.23 -14.12
C LYS A 165 16.33 -7.85 -15.63
N ASN A 166 16.65 -6.57 -15.90
CA ASN A 166 17.85 -6.23 -16.69
C ASN A 166 18.49 -4.88 -16.28
N LYS A 167 19.77 -4.68 -16.64
CA LYS A 167 20.83 -3.92 -15.94
C LYS A 167 20.89 -2.37 -16.12
N LYS A 168 21.18 -1.71 -14.98
CA LYS A 168 22.03 -0.51 -14.64
C LYS A 168 22.03 0.78 -15.49
N LYS A 169 21.76 1.90 -14.81
CA LYS A 169 22.66 3.08 -14.74
C LYS A 169 22.86 3.51 -13.27
N LYS A 170 24.11 3.82 -12.90
CA LYS A 170 24.62 3.99 -11.53
C LYS A 170 24.77 5.48 -11.22
N TRP A 171 24.04 6.00 -10.23
CA TRP A 171 24.28 7.31 -9.61
C TRP A 171 24.53 7.14 -8.10
N SER A 172 25.38 8.00 -7.54
CA SER A 172 25.88 7.99 -6.16
C SER A 172 24.82 8.34 -5.11
N LYS A 173 24.08 7.31 -4.68
CA LYS A 173 23.77 6.89 -3.29
C LYS A 173 23.77 7.97 -2.18
N GLY A 174 22.72 8.78 -2.10
CA GLY A 174 22.17 9.13 -0.77
C GLY A 174 21.50 7.89 -0.21
N LYS A 175 21.82 7.47 1.03
CA LYS A 175 21.22 6.28 1.66
C LYS A 175 19.73 6.51 1.90
N VAL A 176 18.92 6.31 0.85
CA VAL A 176 17.50 6.01 0.97
C VAL A 176 17.41 4.76 1.82
N LYS A 177 16.77 4.85 2.99
CA LYS A 177 16.46 3.70 3.82
C LYS A 177 15.68 2.72 2.95
N ASP A 178 16.31 1.61 2.59
CA ASP A 178 15.73 0.58 1.72
C ASP A 178 14.30 0.28 2.20
N LYS A 179 13.31 0.41 1.29
CA LYS A 179 11.98 -0.17 1.52
C LYS A 179 12.20 -1.67 1.65
N ALA A 180 12.19 -2.18 2.88
CA ALA A 180 12.36 -3.59 3.15
C ALA A 180 11.18 -4.35 2.53
N ASN A 181 11.42 -5.05 1.40
CA ASN A 181 10.47 -5.99 0.82
C ASN A 181 10.46 -7.25 1.68
N ASN A 182 9.66 -7.24 2.73
CA ASN A 182 9.52 -8.37 3.64
C ASN A 182 8.65 -9.47 2.98
N ALA A 183 9.12 -10.71 3.02
CA ALA A 183 8.39 -11.86 2.51
C ALA A 183 7.09 -12.09 3.29
N VAL A 184 6.04 -12.51 2.58
CA VAL A 184 4.69 -12.77 3.12
C VAL A 184 4.37 -14.26 3.16
N VAL A 185 5.22 -15.11 2.59
CA VAL A 185 5.16 -16.58 2.64
C VAL A 185 6.54 -17.13 3.03
N PHE A 186 6.59 -18.25 3.76
CA PHE A 186 7.83 -18.98 3.98
C PHE A 186 8.18 -19.83 2.77
N ASP A 187 9.23 -19.46 2.06
CA ASP A 187 9.88 -20.38 1.12
C ASP A 187 10.61 -21.47 1.89
N LYS A 188 10.71 -22.68 1.33
CA LYS A 188 11.38 -23.83 1.96
C LYS A 188 12.78 -23.47 2.50
N ALA A 189 13.58 -22.76 1.70
CA ALA A 189 14.92 -22.32 2.10
C ALA A 189 14.92 -21.34 3.29
N THR A 190 13.92 -20.45 3.38
CA THR A 190 13.79 -19.48 4.47
C THR A 190 13.32 -20.17 5.75
N TYR A 191 12.45 -21.17 5.62
CA TYR A 191 11.98 -21.99 6.73
C TYR A 191 13.10 -22.84 7.33
N ASP A 192 13.90 -23.50 6.48
CA ASP A 192 15.05 -24.30 6.93
C ASP A 192 16.10 -23.40 7.62
N ARG A 193 16.31 -22.18 7.10
CA ARG A 193 17.18 -21.18 7.72
C ARG A 193 16.67 -20.76 9.10
N MET A 194 15.37 -20.50 9.22
CA MET A 194 14.73 -20.13 10.49
C MET A 194 14.97 -21.18 11.57
N LEU A 195 14.75 -22.46 11.26
CA LEU A 195 14.93 -23.57 12.22
C LEU A 195 16.38 -23.70 12.70
N LYS A 196 17.36 -23.36 11.86
CA LYS A 196 18.79 -23.44 12.20
C LYS A 196 19.29 -22.19 12.93
N GLU A 197 18.90 -20.99 12.49
CA GLU A 197 19.47 -19.74 12.97
C GLU A 197 18.77 -19.19 14.21
N VAL A 198 17.44 -19.27 14.29
CA VAL A 198 16.69 -18.64 15.40
C VAL A 198 17.06 -19.20 16.78
N PRO A 199 17.30 -20.51 16.98
CA PRO A 199 17.71 -21.05 18.27
C PRO A 199 19.09 -20.58 18.73
N THR A 200 19.89 -19.98 17.85
CA THR A 200 21.19 -19.40 18.24
C THR A 200 21.06 -17.98 18.80
N TYR A 201 19.92 -17.33 18.62
CA TYR A 201 19.70 -15.96 19.04
C TYR A 201 19.54 -15.85 20.56
N LYS A 202 20.26 -14.90 21.17
CA LYS A 202 20.12 -14.57 22.59
C LYS A 202 18.78 -13.91 22.92
N LEU A 203 18.22 -13.19 21.96
CA LEU A 203 16.95 -12.48 22.08
C LEU A 203 16.11 -12.79 20.85
N VAL A 204 14.91 -13.31 21.09
CA VAL A 204 13.95 -13.68 20.07
C VAL A 204 12.68 -12.84 20.28
N THR A 205 12.42 -11.94 19.34
CA THR A 205 11.20 -11.11 19.31
C THR A 205 10.69 -11.01 17.87
N PRO A 206 9.41 -10.65 17.65
CA PRO A 206 8.89 -10.47 16.30
C PRO A 206 9.72 -9.47 15.46
N SER A 207 10.21 -8.39 16.07
CA SER A 207 11.06 -7.40 15.38
C SER A 207 12.41 -7.97 14.95
N VAL A 208 13.06 -8.76 15.82
CA VAL A 208 14.34 -9.42 15.49
C VAL A 208 14.16 -10.39 14.31
N LEU A 209 13.06 -11.13 14.26
CA LEU A 209 12.77 -12.04 13.15
C LEU A 209 12.49 -11.29 11.85
N VAL A 210 11.71 -10.20 11.90
CA VAL A 210 11.45 -9.35 10.72
C VAL A 210 12.75 -8.82 10.13
N ASP A 211 13.67 -8.34 10.98
CA ASP A 211 14.93 -7.75 10.51
C ASP A 211 15.92 -8.81 9.97
N ARG A 212 16.02 -9.97 10.63
CA ARG A 212 17.00 -11.01 10.26
C ARG A 212 16.53 -11.92 9.15
N LEU A 213 15.27 -12.36 9.19
CA LEU A 213 14.71 -13.27 8.19
C LEU A 213 14.07 -12.52 7.01
N ARG A 214 13.93 -11.18 7.10
CA ARG A 214 13.25 -10.35 6.09
C ARG A 214 11.84 -10.85 5.79
N VAL A 215 11.12 -11.27 6.83
CA VAL A 215 9.71 -11.72 6.76
C VAL A 215 8.79 -10.67 7.36
N ASN A 216 7.50 -10.70 7.02
CA ASN A 216 6.53 -9.80 7.61
C ASN A 216 6.28 -10.12 9.10
N GLY A 217 5.69 -9.17 9.84
CA GLY A 217 5.46 -9.34 11.27
C GLY A 217 4.48 -10.49 11.61
N SER A 218 3.53 -10.78 10.72
CA SER A 218 2.57 -11.87 10.91
C SER A 218 3.25 -13.24 10.82
N LEU A 219 4.12 -13.45 9.84
CA LEU A 219 4.95 -14.65 9.71
C LEU A 219 5.96 -14.76 10.85
N ALA A 220 6.56 -13.66 11.29
CA ALA A 220 7.45 -13.66 12.44
C ALA A 220 6.73 -14.16 13.72
N ARG A 221 5.49 -13.72 13.93
CA ARG A 221 4.65 -14.21 15.06
C ARG A 221 4.28 -15.68 14.90
N ALA A 222 3.91 -16.11 13.70
CA ALA A 222 3.61 -17.52 13.43
C ALA A 222 4.85 -18.42 13.62
N ALA A 223 6.02 -17.95 13.18
CA ALA A 223 7.30 -18.63 13.37
C ALA A 223 7.67 -18.81 14.83
N ILE A 224 7.50 -17.77 15.66
CA ILE A 224 7.74 -17.87 17.10
C ILE A 224 6.85 -18.95 17.72
N LYS A 225 5.56 -19.00 17.35
CA LYS A 225 4.64 -20.02 17.83
C LYS A 225 5.06 -21.45 17.41
N ASP A 226 5.55 -21.61 16.18
CA ASP A 226 6.05 -22.91 15.67
C ASP A 226 7.40 -23.32 16.31
N LEU A 227 8.25 -22.37 16.65
CA LEU A 227 9.52 -22.64 17.33
C LEU A 227 9.32 -22.95 18.81
N GLU A 228 8.35 -22.31 19.45
CA GLU A 228 7.93 -22.58 20.82
C GLU A 228 7.28 -23.97 20.94
N SER A 229 6.39 -24.34 20.01
CA SER A 229 5.77 -25.67 20.00
C SER A 229 6.79 -26.80 19.80
N LYS A 230 7.90 -26.52 19.10
CA LYS A 230 9.02 -27.44 18.91
C LYS A 230 10.04 -27.42 20.06
N GLY A 231 9.83 -26.59 21.08
CA GLY A 231 10.72 -26.47 22.24
C GLY A 231 12.10 -25.88 21.93
N LEU A 232 12.26 -25.20 20.79
CA LEU A 232 13.53 -24.61 20.37
C LEU A 232 13.80 -23.24 21.01
N ILE A 233 12.73 -22.55 21.42
CA ILE A 233 12.77 -21.28 22.14
C ILE A 233 11.81 -21.34 23.33
N ARG A 234 12.09 -20.56 24.37
CA ARG A 234 11.23 -20.43 25.55
C ARG A 234 10.82 -18.98 25.78
N LEU A 235 9.59 -18.80 26.25
CA LEU A 235 9.09 -17.49 26.66
C LEU A 235 9.80 -17.05 27.95
N VAL A 236 10.33 -15.83 27.95
CA VAL A 236 11.00 -15.24 29.12
C VAL A 236 10.08 -14.23 29.80
N SER A 237 9.40 -13.41 29.01
CA SER A 237 8.52 -12.37 29.53
C SER A 237 7.40 -12.08 28.53
N ALA A 238 6.18 -11.96 29.06
CA ALA A 238 5.00 -11.57 28.32
C ALA A 238 4.44 -10.26 28.87
N HIS A 239 4.29 -9.28 27.99
CA HIS A 239 3.55 -8.05 28.22
C HIS A 239 2.45 -7.92 27.16
N GLY A 240 1.38 -7.19 27.45
CA GLY A 240 0.25 -7.03 26.51
C GLY A 240 0.65 -6.45 25.14
N SER A 241 1.78 -5.75 25.05
CA SER A 241 2.30 -5.16 23.80
C SER A 241 3.54 -5.87 23.22
N GLN A 242 4.19 -6.78 23.96
CA GLN A 242 5.44 -7.39 23.54
C GLN A 242 5.67 -8.76 24.19
N LEU A 243 6.07 -9.73 23.38
CA LEU A 243 6.50 -11.05 23.82
C LEU A 243 8.01 -11.20 23.60
N ILE A 244 8.72 -11.65 24.63
CA ILE A 244 10.18 -11.80 24.63
C ILE A 244 10.53 -13.27 24.86
N TYR A 245 11.25 -13.84 23.91
CA TYR A 245 11.71 -15.23 23.94
C TYR A 245 13.24 -15.29 23.97
N THR A 246 13.76 -16.41 24.43
CA THR A 246 15.19 -16.75 24.35
C THR A 246 15.36 -18.18 23.84
N ARG A 247 16.59 -18.54 23.47
CA ARG A 247 16.94 -19.91 23.07
C ARG A 247 16.61 -20.90 24.19
N SER A 248 16.16 -22.10 23.81
CA SER A 248 16.06 -23.21 24.75
C SER A 248 17.47 -23.76 25.03
N THR A 249 18.01 -23.49 26.22
CA THR A 249 19.20 -24.18 26.72
C THR A 249 18.76 -25.48 27.35
N LYS A 250 19.19 -26.63 26.80
CA LYS A 250 18.97 -27.99 27.34
C LYS A 250 19.52 -28.22 28.78
N ALA A 251 19.79 -27.16 29.54
CA ALA A 251 20.51 -27.19 30.81
C ALA A 251 19.71 -26.60 32.00
N GLU A 252 18.43 -26.23 31.84
CA GLU A 252 17.66 -25.62 32.94
C GLU A 252 16.30 -26.28 33.23
N ASP A 253 15.92 -27.35 32.51
CA ASP A 253 14.63 -28.05 32.73
C ASP A 253 14.65 -29.08 33.88
N GLU A 254 15.66 -29.07 34.76
CA GLU A 254 15.66 -29.83 36.02
C GLU A 254 15.33 -29.01 37.28
N ALA A 255 14.85 -27.77 37.13
CA ALA A 255 14.41 -26.96 38.28
C ALA A 255 13.05 -26.30 38.04
N ALA A 256 12.00 -27.12 38.09
CA ALA A 256 10.71 -26.71 38.64
C ALA A 256 10.43 -27.59 39.87
N PRO A 257 9.64 -27.17 40.87
CA PRO A 257 8.59 -26.14 40.79
C PRO A 257 8.49 -25.21 42.02
N ALA A 258 7.56 -24.23 41.96
CA ALA A 258 6.44 -24.06 42.92
C ALA A 258 6.04 -22.59 43.22
N VAL A 259 4.72 -22.35 43.07
CA VAL A 259 3.80 -21.41 43.77
C VAL A 259 4.08 -19.89 43.78
N VAL A 260 3.12 -19.10 43.22
CA VAL A 260 2.25 -18.24 44.04
C VAL A 260 0.85 -18.18 43.41
N GLU A 261 -0.07 -18.91 44.02
CA GLU A 261 -1.50 -18.62 44.03
C GLU A 261 -1.77 -17.65 45.19
N LYS A 262 -2.48 -16.54 44.97
CA LYS A 262 -3.36 -15.97 46.01
C LYS A 262 -4.61 -15.36 45.41
N ALA A 263 -5.72 -15.91 45.88
CA ALA A 263 -7.10 -15.59 45.62
C ALA A 263 -7.53 -14.18 46.08
N ALA A 264 -8.59 -13.67 45.44
CA ALA A 264 -9.60 -12.87 46.12
C ALA A 264 -10.98 -13.49 45.85
N LYS A 265 -11.65 -13.82 46.96
CA LYS A 265 -12.91 -14.56 47.12
C LYS A 265 -14.11 -13.92 46.41
N GLY A 266 -14.99 -14.77 45.88
CA GLY A 266 -16.38 -14.44 45.61
C GLY A 266 -17.27 -14.50 46.85
N LYS A 267 -18.50 -13.97 46.70
CA LYS A 267 -19.68 -14.33 47.49
C LYS A 267 -20.87 -14.53 46.53
N LYS A 268 -21.23 -15.79 46.27
CA LYS A 268 -22.61 -16.27 46.01
C LYS A 268 -23.27 -16.43 47.39
N SER A 269 -24.57 -16.39 47.67
CA SER A 269 -25.86 -16.68 46.97
C SER A 269 -26.97 -16.32 47.99
N LYS A 270 -28.26 -16.11 47.65
CA LYS A 270 -29.29 -17.15 47.49
C LYS A 270 -30.69 -16.50 47.35
N LYS A 271 -31.58 -17.19 46.62
CA LYS A 271 -33.00 -16.94 46.30
C LYS A 271 -33.96 -17.32 47.45
N VAL A 272 -35.05 -16.56 47.67
CA VAL A 272 -36.42 -16.89 48.18
C VAL A 272 -37.31 -15.67 47.78
N GLU A 273 -38.28 -15.72 46.85
CA GLU A 273 -39.70 -16.17 46.90
C GLU A 273 -40.64 -15.39 47.84
N ASP A 274 -41.64 -14.77 47.20
CA ASP A 274 -43.05 -14.48 47.54
C ASP A 274 -43.51 -13.42 48.58
N ASP A 275 -44.59 -12.76 48.13
CA ASP A 275 -45.77 -12.15 48.78
C ASP A 275 -45.74 -10.75 49.45
N ASP A 276 -46.59 -9.90 48.85
CA ASP A 276 -47.64 -9.06 49.43
C ASP A 276 -47.37 -7.82 50.32
N ASP A 277 -48.22 -6.82 50.01
CA ASP A 277 -48.80 -5.76 50.83
C ASP A 277 -48.06 -4.44 51.13
N ASP A 278 -48.76 -3.39 50.66
CA ASP A 278 -49.16 -2.16 51.36
C ASP A 278 -48.24 -0.93 51.51
N ASP A 279 -48.86 0.16 51.02
CA ASP A 279 -49.00 1.50 51.60
C ASP A 279 -48.00 2.65 51.36
N GLU A 280 -48.65 3.76 51.00
CA GLU A 280 -48.30 5.21 50.94
C GLU A 280 -47.48 5.78 49.76
#